data_AF-A0A7G9G835-F1
#
_entry.id   AF-A0A7G9G835-F1
#
_cell.length_a   1.000
_cell.length_b   1.000
_cell.length_c   1.000
_cell.angle_alpha   90.00
_cell.angle_beta   90.00
_cell.angle_gamma   90.00
#
_symmetry.space_group_name_H-M   'P 1'
#
loop_
_entity.id
_entity.type
_entity.pdbx_description
1 polymer ?
#
loop_
_entity_poly.entity_id
_entity_poly.type
_entity_poly.pdbx_seq_one_letter_code
_entity_poly.pdbx_strand_id
1 'polypeptide(L)'
;MKRRNTVMRKGEDYMTENKEIAPCGVVCKECDEFERSCGGCNSLEGKAAWVPVIGKEVCPLYDCSVNGHKYKSCGECSELPCQMFRELRDPAMTDEEFEKSIQDRLKVLREC
;
A
#
# COMPACT_ATOMS: atom_id res chain seq x y z
N MET A 1 -2.82 -30.66 39.77
CA MET A 1 -2.88 -31.45 38.52
C MET A 1 -4.27 -31.36 37.91
N LYS A 2 -4.42 -30.60 36.82
CA LYS A 2 -5.47 -30.78 35.79
C LYS A 2 -4.96 -30.03 34.56
N ARG A 3 -4.36 -30.78 33.63
CA ARG A 3 -3.91 -30.29 32.32
C ARG A 3 -5.16 -29.89 31.54
N ARG A 4 -5.29 -28.61 31.18
CA ARG A 4 -6.25 -28.19 30.14
C ARG A 4 -5.47 -27.97 28.87
N ASN A 5 -5.69 -28.88 27.92
CA ASN A 5 -5.43 -28.68 26.50
C ASN A 5 -6.11 -27.37 26.08
N THR A 6 -5.33 -26.35 25.77
CA THR A 6 -5.80 -25.23 24.95
C THR A 6 -5.55 -25.62 23.50
N VAL A 7 -6.63 -26.05 22.86
CA VAL A 7 -6.75 -26.15 21.40
C VAL A 7 -6.42 -24.77 20.84
N MET A 8 -5.33 -24.70 20.06
CA MET A 8 -4.97 -23.53 19.26
C MET A 8 -6.15 -23.25 18.32
N ARG A 9 -6.96 -22.23 18.62
CA ARG A 9 -7.91 -21.68 17.67
C ARG A 9 -7.11 -20.96 16.59
N LYS A 10 -7.03 -21.56 15.40
CA LYS A 10 -6.62 -20.86 14.19
C LYS A 10 -7.65 -19.77 13.91
N GLY A 11 -7.19 -18.53 13.86
CA GLY A 11 -7.95 -17.39 13.38
C GLY A 11 -8.43 -16.49 14.52
N GLU A 12 -7.56 -15.61 14.99
CA GLU A 12 -7.95 -14.38 15.71
C GLU A 12 -6.82 -13.33 15.89
N ASP A 13 -5.66 -13.45 15.19
CA ASP A 13 -4.54 -12.50 15.33
C ASP A 13 -4.01 -11.89 14.00
N TYR A 14 -4.74 -12.00 12.88
CA TYR A 14 -4.36 -11.32 11.61
C TYR A 14 -5.03 -9.94 11.52
N MET A 15 -4.75 -9.08 12.50
CA MET A 15 -5.13 -7.65 12.49
C MET A 15 -3.95 -6.74 12.84
N THR A 16 -2.72 -7.19 12.66
CA THR A 16 -1.58 -6.28 12.59
C THR A 16 -1.70 -5.45 11.32
N GLU A 17 -2.21 -4.22 11.49
CA GLU A 17 -2.15 -3.12 10.54
C GLU A 17 -0.75 -3.06 9.89
N ASN A 18 -0.63 -3.52 8.66
CA ASN A 18 0.65 -3.51 7.96
C ASN A 18 0.92 -2.08 7.43
N LYS A 19 1.26 -1.16 8.33
CA LYS A 19 1.64 0.24 8.03
C LYS A 19 2.86 0.33 7.10
N GLU A 20 3.58 -0.76 6.95
CA GLU A 20 4.78 -0.90 6.13
C GLU A 20 4.47 -1.02 4.64
N ILE A 21 3.21 -1.29 4.25
CA ILE A 21 2.83 -1.44 2.84
C ILE A 21 1.69 -0.47 2.53
N ALA A 22 1.93 0.43 1.58
CA ALA A 22 0.89 1.30 1.04
C ALA A 22 -0.13 0.48 0.24
N PRO A 23 -1.40 0.92 0.13
CA PRO A 23 -2.41 0.25 -0.68
C PRO A 23 -2.02 0.02 -2.14
N CYS A 24 -1.08 0.81 -2.66
CA CYS A 24 -0.57 0.68 -4.02
C CYS A 24 0.65 -0.25 -4.17
N GLY A 25 1.08 -0.92 -3.10
CA GLY A 25 2.20 -1.87 -3.07
C GLY A 25 3.57 -1.25 -2.78
N VAL A 26 3.65 0.07 -2.56
CA VAL A 26 4.91 0.71 -2.13
C VAL A 26 5.24 0.26 -0.72
N VAL A 27 6.47 -0.19 -0.51
CA VAL A 27 6.95 -0.61 0.81
C VAL A 27 7.48 0.62 1.55
N CYS A 28 6.71 1.13 2.52
CA CYS A 28 7.04 2.34 3.26
C CYS A 28 8.37 2.24 4.01
N LYS A 29 8.78 1.05 4.46
CA LYS A 29 10.09 0.85 5.14
C LYS A 29 11.31 1.16 4.27
N GLU A 30 11.13 1.21 2.95
CA GLU A 30 12.18 1.53 1.97
C GLU A 30 12.19 3.04 1.62
N CYS A 31 11.29 3.83 2.20
CA CYS A 31 11.18 5.28 2.02
C CYS A 31 11.89 6.01 3.17
N ASP A 32 12.78 6.94 2.83
CA ASP A 32 13.60 7.68 3.79
C ASP A 32 12.78 8.60 4.73
N GLU A 33 11.58 9.00 4.30
CA GLU A 33 10.66 9.83 5.08
C GLU A 33 9.81 9.03 6.07
N PHE A 34 9.70 7.71 5.88
CA PHE A 34 8.91 6.84 6.75
C PHE A 34 9.47 6.85 8.17
N GLU A 35 8.58 6.98 9.15
CA GLU A 35 8.87 7.16 10.60
C GLU A 35 9.63 8.44 10.98
N ARG A 36 10.17 9.20 10.02
CA ARG A 36 10.75 10.52 10.26
C ARG A 36 9.69 11.62 10.22
N SER A 37 9.02 11.74 9.09
CA SER A 37 8.00 12.75 8.83
C SER A 37 6.72 12.18 8.20
N CYS A 38 6.72 10.88 7.88
CA CYS A 38 5.61 10.17 7.25
C CYS A 38 5.22 8.94 8.08
N GLY A 39 3.95 8.81 8.45
CA GLY A 39 3.42 7.65 9.17
C GLY A 39 2.99 6.47 8.29
N GLY A 40 3.26 6.54 6.98
CA GLY A 40 2.78 5.60 5.97
C GLY A 40 1.41 5.96 5.40
N CYS A 41 1.11 5.50 4.19
CA CYS A 41 -0.08 5.93 3.44
C CYS A 41 -1.40 5.63 4.16
N ASN A 42 -1.49 4.52 4.91
CA ASN A 42 -2.69 4.19 5.68
C ASN A 42 -2.90 5.16 6.84
N SER A 43 -1.84 5.48 7.61
CA SER A 43 -1.92 6.43 8.72
C SER A 43 -2.20 7.86 8.25
N LEU A 44 -1.76 8.21 7.03
CA LEU A 44 -1.99 9.51 6.42
C LEU A 44 -3.30 9.57 5.61
N GLU A 45 -4.08 8.50 5.54
CA GLU A 45 -5.29 8.42 4.70
C GLU A 45 -5.01 8.84 3.23
N GLY A 46 -3.85 8.46 2.70
CA GLY A 46 -3.42 8.81 1.35
C GLY A 46 -2.93 10.26 1.17
N LYS A 47 -2.82 11.07 2.23
CA LYS A 47 -2.44 12.49 2.19
C LYS A 47 -0.93 12.70 2.35
N ALA A 48 -0.12 12.02 1.54
CA ALA A 48 1.34 12.18 1.55
C ALA A 48 1.75 13.59 1.09
N ALA A 49 2.90 14.08 1.55
CA ALA A 49 3.35 15.46 1.32
C ALA A 49 3.49 15.86 -0.16
N TRP A 50 3.73 14.90 -1.05
CA TRP A 50 3.84 15.13 -2.50
C TRP A 50 2.47 15.24 -3.19
N VAL A 51 1.37 14.79 -2.58
CA VAL A 51 0.05 14.75 -3.21
C VAL A 51 -0.46 16.13 -3.65
N PRO A 52 -0.27 17.21 -2.86
CA PRO A 52 -0.58 18.56 -3.32
C PRO A 52 0.22 19.02 -4.55
N VAL A 53 1.42 18.47 -4.79
CA VAL A 53 2.27 18.83 -5.95
C VAL A 53 1.58 18.46 -7.26
N ILE A 54 0.76 17.41 -7.27
CA ILE A 54 -0.03 16.99 -8.44
C ILE A 54 -1.45 17.60 -8.45
N GLY A 55 -1.73 18.61 -7.62
CA GLY A 55 -3.02 19.28 -7.55
C GLY A 55 -4.14 18.41 -6.96
N LYS A 56 -3.79 17.47 -6.07
CA LYS A 56 -4.74 16.58 -5.39
C LYS A 56 -4.66 16.77 -3.87
N GLU A 57 -5.72 16.40 -3.17
CA GLU A 57 -5.74 16.37 -1.70
C GLU A 57 -5.44 14.97 -1.15
N VAL A 58 -5.86 13.93 -1.87
CA VAL A 58 -5.63 12.51 -1.54
C VAL A 58 -4.97 11.82 -2.73
N CYS A 59 -4.03 10.91 -2.45
CA CYS A 59 -3.36 10.10 -3.47
C CYS A 59 -4.40 9.37 -4.34
N PRO A 60 -4.36 9.49 -5.69
CA PRO A 60 -5.36 8.89 -6.56
C PRO A 60 -5.53 7.37 -6.39
N LEU A 61 -4.43 6.63 -6.17
CA LEU A 61 -4.50 5.18 -5.98
C LEU A 61 -5.07 4.79 -4.62
N TYR A 62 -4.79 5.57 -3.57
CA TYR A 62 -5.39 5.38 -2.26
C TYR A 62 -6.90 5.66 -2.33
N ASP A 63 -7.27 6.80 -2.92
CA ASP A 63 -8.65 7.23 -3.03
C ASP A 63 -9.47 6.24 -3.87
N CYS A 64 -8.93 5.77 -5.00
CA CYS A 64 -9.57 4.75 -5.82
C CYS A 64 -9.77 3.44 -5.06
N SER A 65 -8.70 2.82 -4.56
CA SER A 65 -8.76 1.50 -3.94
C SER A 65 -9.48 1.51 -2.58
N VAL A 66 -9.02 2.32 -1.64
CA VAL A 66 -9.50 2.31 -0.26
C VAL A 66 -10.78 3.11 -0.09
N ASN A 67 -10.85 4.35 -0.60
CA ASN A 67 -12.04 5.18 -0.40
C ASN A 67 -13.17 4.83 -1.37
N GLY A 68 -12.86 4.61 -2.65
CA GLY A 68 -13.84 4.35 -3.70
C GLY A 68 -14.33 2.90 -3.68
N HIS A 69 -13.43 1.95 -3.92
CA HIS A 69 -13.76 0.54 -4.04
C HIS A 69 -13.86 -0.21 -2.70
N LYS A 70 -13.40 0.40 -1.60
CA LYS A 70 -13.36 -0.23 -0.26
C LYS A 70 -12.47 -1.48 -0.21
N TYR A 71 -11.48 -1.56 -1.09
CA TYR A 71 -10.44 -2.58 -1.05
C TYR A 71 -9.40 -2.27 0.02
N LYS A 72 -8.68 -3.29 0.49
CA LYS A 72 -7.50 -3.07 1.35
C LYS A 72 -6.31 -2.54 0.55
N SER A 73 -6.22 -2.91 -0.71
CA SER A 73 -5.14 -2.53 -1.61
C SER A 73 -5.59 -2.58 -3.08
N CYS A 74 -4.78 -2.02 -3.98
CA CYS A 74 -4.97 -2.19 -5.41
C CYS A 74 -4.88 -3.67 -5.85
N GLY A 75 -4.31 -4.56 -5.03
CA GLY A 75 -4.19 -6.00 -5.28
C GLY A 75 -5.53 -6.72 -5.44
N GLU A 76 -6.61 -6.16 -4.87
CA GLU A 76 -7.96 -6.70 -5.02
C GLU A 76 -8.64 -6.30 -6.34
N CYS A 77 -8.02 -5.39 -7.12
CA CYS A 77 -8.55 -4.94 -8.40
C CYS A 77 -8.21 -5.93 -9.51
N SER A 78 -9.22 -6.46 -10.21
CA SER A 78 -9.05 -7.39 -11.34
C SER A 78 -8.36 -6.76 -12.56
N GLU A 79 -8.29 -5.44 -12.63
CA GLU A 79 -7.65 -4.70 -13.73
C GLU A 79 -6.19 -4.31 -13.43
N LEU A 80 -5.64 -4.72 -12.28
CA LEU A 80 -4.28 -4.38 -11.89
C LEU A 80 -3.22 -5.08 -12.79
N PRO A 81 -2.19 -4.36 -13.33
CA PRO A 81 -1.98 -2.91 -13.24
C PRO A 81 -2.88 -2.13 -14.20
N CYS A 82 -3.81 -1.33 -13.66
CA CYS A 82 -4.71 -0.51 -14.47
C CYS A 82 -4.03 0.78 -14.94
N GLN A 83 -4.70 1.52 -15.84
CA GLN A 83 -4.16 2.77 -16.40
C GLN A 83 -3.74 3.76 -15.31
N MET A 84 -4.60 4.03 -14.31
CA MET A 84 -4.28 4.94 -13.21
C MET A 84 -3.03 4.52 -12.43
N PHE A 85 -2.83 3.21 -12.24
CA PHE A 85 -1.65 2.68 -11.55
C PHE A 85 -0.36 2.94 -12.34
N ARG A 86 -0.44 2.91 -13.67
CA ARG A 86 0.68 3.21 -14.57
C ARG A 86 0.88 4.71 -14.83
N GLU A 87 -0.16 5.53 -14.74
CA GLU A 87 -0.06 6.97 -14.93
C GLU A 87 0.48 7.70 -13.69
N LEU A 88 0.24 7.16 -12.49
CA LEU A 88 0.79 7.71 -11.25
C LEU A 88 2.28 7.32 -11.10
N ARG A 89 3.10 7.92 -11.95
CA ARG A 89 4.55 7.75 -12.05
C ARG A 89 5.26 8.91 -11.34
N ASP A 90 6.35 8.58 -10.65
CA ASP A 90 7.31 9.59 -10.19
C ASP A 90 8.08 10.15 -11.39
N PRO A 91 7.97 11.46 -11.69
CA PRO A 91 8.68 12.08 -12.81
C PRO A 91 10.21 12.00 -12.71
N ALA A 92 10.77 11.73 -11.51
CA ALA A 92 12.20 11.59 -11.32
C ALA A 92 12.76 10.22 -11.76
N MET A 93 11.91 9.21 -11.96
CA MET A 93 12.34 7.86 -12.38
C MET A 93 12.61 7.77 -13.88
N THR A 94 13.65 7.03 -14.27
CA THR A 94 13.81 6.57 -15.66
C THR A 94 12.70 5.57 -16.04
N ASP A 95 12.58 5.25 -17.32
CA ASP A 95 11.60 4.26 -17.78
C ASP A 95 11.89 2.87 -17.20
N GLU A 96 13.16 2.50 -17.08
CA GLU A 96 13.60 1.23 -16.49
C GLU A 96 13.31 1.17 -14.99
N GLU A 97 13.60 2.25 -14.26
CA GLU A 97 13.31 2.35 -12.83
C GLU A 97 11.80 2.30 -12.56
N PHE A 98 11.02 2.98 -13.40
CA PHE A 98 9.58 2.99 -13.29
C PHE A 98 8.98 1.60 -13.56
N GLU A 99 9.37 0.92 -14.64
CA GLU A 99 8.85 -0.42 -14.92
C GLU A 99 9.28 -1.41 -13.83
N LYS A 100 10.51 -1.31 -13.31
CA LYS A 100 10.94 -2.11 -12.16
C LYS A 100 10.06 -1.84 -10.93
N SER A 101 9.78 -0.58 -10.62
CA SER A 101 8.88 -0.19 -9.52
C SER A 101 7.48 -0.80 -9.66
N ILE A 102 6.91 -0.82 -10.88
CA ILE A 102 5.65 -1.50 -11.16
C ILE A 102 5.74 -2.99 -10.84
N GLN A 103 6.77 -3.68 -11.35
CA GLN A 103 6.94 -5.12 -11.11
C GLN A 103 7.12 -5.47 -9.63
N ASP A 104 7.86 -4.65 -8.89
CA ASP A 104 8.11 -4.88 -7.47
C ASP A 104 6.83 -4.64 -6.65
N ARG A 105 6.08 -3.58 -6.93
CA ARG A 105 4.76 -3.34 -6.30
C ARG A 105 3.76 -4.46 -6.61
N LEU A 106 3.77 -5.01 -7.82
CA LEU A 106 2.91 -6.15 -8.18
C LEU A 106 3.31 -7.46 -7.49
N LYS A 107 4.58 -7.66 -7.13
CA LYS A 107 5.01 -8.78 -6.29
C LYS A 107 4.46 -8.61 -4.88
N VAL A 108 4.67 -7.44 -4.28
CA VAL A 108 4.18 -7.11 -2.93
C VAL A 108 2.66 -7.32 -2.83
N LEU A 109 1.90 -6.81 -3.80
CA LEU A 109 0.43 -6.91 -3.80
C LEU A 109 -0.11 -8.34 -3.97
N ARG A 110 0.67 -9.29 -4.49
CA ARG A 110 0.29 -10.71 -4.57
C ARG A 110 0.47 -11.46 -3.26
N GLU A 111 1.26 -10.91 -2.34
CA GLU A 111 1.60 -11.51 -1.06
C GLU A 111 0.79 -10.90 0.11
N CYS A 112 -0.04 -9.88 -0.17
CA CYS A 112 -0.87 -9.15 0.79
C CYS A 112 -2.26 -9.77 0.99
#